data_AF-A0A374TDA3-F1
#
_entry.id   AF-A0A374TDA3-F1
#
_cell.length_a   1.000
_cell.length_b   1.000
_cell.length_c   1.000
_cell.angle_alpha   90.00
_cell.angle_beta   90.00
_cell.angle_gamma   90.00
#
_symmetry.space_group_name_H-M   'P 1'
#
loop_
_entity.id
_entity.type
_entity.pdbx_description
1 polymer ?
#
loop_
_entity_poly.entity_id
_entity_poly.type
_entity_poly.pdbx_seq_one_letter_code
_entity_poly.pdbx_strand_id
1 'polypeptide(L)'
;MMLFIIFSLLTGYVVDVEVHTPNGRVDIVLLTDIRLYIIELKLNRDAQTALLQINLKNYAQRFALCGKPIVKVGVNFDSTQGNIEDWIIEEE
;
A
#
# COMPACT_ATOMS: atom_id res chain seq x y z
N MET A 1 5.11 11.81 3.98
CA MET A 1 4.55 12.00 2.61
C MET A 1 3.15 12.60 2.74
N MET A 2 2.72 13.54 1.88
CA MET A 2 1.41 14.22 1.97
C MET A 2 0.21 13.25 2.07
N LEU A 3 0.26 12.09 1.39
CA LEU A 3 -0.79 11.06 1.49
C LEU A 3 -0.99 10.53 2.93
N PHE A 4 0.06 10.45 3.75
CA PHE A 4 -0.09 10.07 5.16
C PHE A 4 -1.00 11.04 5.90
N ILE A 5 -0.78 12.34 5.71
CA ILE A 5 -1.59 13.39 6.34
C ILE A 5 -3.04 13.26 5.87
N ILE A 6 -3.27 12.98 4.59
CA ILE A 6 -4.60 12.77 4.02
C ILE A 6 -5.28 11.56 4.66
N PHE A 7 -4.66 10.38 4.67
CA PHE A 7 -5.31 9.17 5.21
C PHE A 7 -5.46 9.20 6.74
N SER A 8 -4.47 9.72 7.47
CA SER A 8 -4.52 9.85 8.93
C SER A 8 -5.52 10.89 9.42
N LEU A 9 -5.80 11.94 8.63
CA LEU A 9 -6.78 12.97 9.00
C LEU A 9 -8.19 12.71 8.47
N LEU A 10 -8.31 12.09 7.29
CA LEU A 10 -9.60 11.91 6.61
C LEU A 10 -10.23 10.53 6.86
N THR A 11 -9.55 9.63 7.55
CA THR A 11 -10.11 8.32 7.89
C THR A 11 -9.94 8.02 9.38
N GLY A 12 -10.96 7.40 9.99
CA GLY A 12 -10.86 6.86 11.36
C GLY A 12 -10.12 5.53 11.44
N TYR A 13 -9.41 5.16 10.38
CA TYR A 13 -8.72 3.89 10.24
C TYR A 13 -7.33 3.97 10.88
N VAL A 14 -6.85 2.84 11.40
CA VAL A 14 -5.47 2.78 11.90
C VAL A 14 -4.55 2.79 10.68
N VAL A 15 -3.85 3.91 10.51
CA VAL A 15 -2.87 4.14 9.44
C VAL A 15 -1.49 3.99 10.05
N ASP A 16 -0.84 2.85 9.81
CA ASP A 16 0.57 2.64 10.19
C ASP A 16 1.42 2.97 8.95
N VAL A 17 2.25 4.02 9.03
CA VAL A 17 3.09 4.47 7.91
C VAL A 17 4.47 4.78 8.46
N GLU A 18 5.50 4.45 7.69
CA GLU A 18 6.92 4.35 8.13
C GLU A 18 7.25 3.12 8.97
N VAL A 19 6.55 2.02 8.73
CA VAL A 19 7.04 0.72 9.16
C VAL A 19 8.39 0.43 8.49
N HIS A 20 9.48 0.65 9.23
CA HIS A 20 10.77 0.07 8.89
C HIS A 20 10.62 -1.44 8.98
N THR A 21 10.48 -2.08 7.83
CA THR A 21 10.83 -3.49 7.75
C THR A 21 12.33 -3.59 7.53
N PRO A 22 12.99 -4.70 7.93
CA PRO A 22 14.39 -4.96 7.60
C PRO A 22 14.69 -4.79 6.10
N ASN A 23 13.66 -4.90 5.26
CA ASN A 23 13.77 -4.85 3.82
C ASN A 23 13.30 -3.52 3.20
N GLY A 24 12.71 -2.54 3.91
CA GLY A 24 12.28 -1.27 3.31
C GLY A 24 11.00 -0.67 3.90
N ARG A 25 10.42 0.34 3.23
CA ARG A 25 9.26 1.14 3.67
C ARG A 25 8.05 0.92 2.77
N VAL A 26 6.89 0.60 3.36
CA VAL A 26 5.57 0.62 2.69
C VAL A 26 5.11 2.06 2.52
N ASP A 27 4.52 2.40 1.38
CA ASP A 27 3.94 3.73 1.21
C ASP A 27 2.69 3.95 2.09
N ILE A 28 1.73 3.01 2.09
CA ILE A 28 0.48 3.14 2.89
C ILE A 28 0.00 1.77 3.38
N VAL A 29 -0.38 1.69 4.66
CA VAL A 29 -1.19 0.59 5.21
C VAL A 29 -2.48 1.16 5.79
N LEU A 30 -3.61 0.55 5.42
CA LEU A 30 -4.93 0.97 5.88
C LEU A 30 -5.65 -0.20 6.55
N LEU A 31 -5.87 -0.11 7.86
CA LEU A 31 -6.66 -1.09 8.59
C LEU A 31 -8.11 -0.61 8.74
N THR A 32 -9.02 -1.32 8.09
CA THR A 32 -10.48 -1.12 8.22
C THR A 32 -11.09 -2.14 9.18
N ASP A 33 -12.37 -2.00 9.47
CA ASP A 33 -13.10 -2.95 10.33
C ASP A 33 -13.11 -4.37 9.76
N ILE A 34 -13.01 -4.53 8.44
CA ILE A 34 -13.16 -5.83 7.75
C ILE A 34 -11.90 -6.31 7.01
N ARG A 35 -11.00 -5.41 6.64
CA ARG A 35 -9.85 -5.70 5.75
C ARG A 35 -8.63 -4.87 6.11
N LEU A 36 -7.44 -5.37 5.78
CA LEU A 36 -6.19 -4.61 5.81
C LEU A 36 -5.69 -4.40 4.37
N TYR A 37 -5.42 -3.16 4.00
CA TYR A 37 -4.87 -2.82 2.68
C TYR A 37 -3.40 -2.47 2.80
N ILE A 38 -2.59 -3.00 1.89
CA ILE A 38 -1.19 -2.61 1.69
C ILE A 38 -1.10 -1.98 0.32
N ILE A 39 -0.76 -0.70 0.26
CA ILE A 39 -0.76 0.08 -0.98
C ILE A 39 0.66 0.57 -1.25
N GLU A 40 1.16 0.29 -2.44
CA GLU A 40 2.47 0.72 -2.92
C GLU A 40 2.32 1.57 -4.18
N LEU A 41 3.02 2.70 -4.22
CA LEU A 41 2.94 3.65 -5.31
C LEU A 41 4.22 3.64 -6.14
N LYS A 42 4.06 3.82 -7.45
CA LYS A 42 5.15 3.97 -8.41
C LYS A 42 4.88 5.15 -9.34
N LEU A 43 5.96 5.74 -9.84
CA LEU A 43 5.92 6.79 -10.84
C LEU A 43 6.65 6.27 -12.08
N ASN A 44 5.93 6.17 -13.20
CA ASN A 44 6.43 5.69 -14.49
C ASN A 44 7.12 4.30 -14.43
N ARG A 45 6.57 3.34 -13.66
CA ARG A 45 7.16 1.98 -13.51
C ARG A 45 6.16 0.82 -13.50
N ASP A 46 4.91 1.03 -13.94
CA ASP A 46 3.81 0.05 -13.93
C ASP A 46 3.36 -0.46 -12.54
N ALA A 47 2.10 -0.90 -12.47
CA ALA A 47 1.49 -1.38 -11.24
C ALA A 47 1.98 -2.78 -10.82
N GLN A 48 2.50 -3.59 -11.75
CA GLN A 48 3.08 -4.90 -11.40
C GLN A 48 4.35 -4.76 -10.58
N THR A 49 5.19 -3.77 -10.89
CA THR A 49 6.39 -3.46 -10.12
C THR A 49 6.04 -3.06 -8.69
N ALA A 50 4.94 -2.32 -8.50
CA ALA A 50 4.43 -1.99 -7.16
C ALA A 50 3.99 -3.26 -6.41
N LEU A 51 3.20 -4.13 -7.05
CA LEU A 51 2.73 -5.38 -6.45
C LEU A 51 3.89 -6.35 -6.11
N LEU A 52 4.87 -6.47 -7.02
CA LEU A 52 6.08 -7.26 -6.80
C LEU A 52 6.85 -6.75 -5.57
N GLN A 53 6.95 -5.43 -5.40
CA GLN A 53 7.60 -4.87 -4.21
C GLN A 53 6.85 -5.23 -2.93
N ILE A 54 5.51 -5.20 -2.93
CA ILE A 54 4.70 -5.62 -1.76
C ILE A 54 5.04 -7.07 -1.38
N ASN A 55 5.09 -7.96 -2.37
CA ASN A 55 5.36 -9.38 -2.18
C ASN A 55 6.81 -9.65 -1.74
N LEU A 56 7.82 -9.01 -2.37
CA LEU A 56 9.24 -9.18 -2.05
C LEU A 56 9.62 -8.71 -0.64
N LYS A 57 8.93 -7.69 -0.13
CA LYS A 57 9.17 -7.15 1.21
C LYS A 57 8.43 -7.92 2.30
N ASN A 58 7.58 -8.87 1.91
CA ASN A 58 6.76 -9.71 2.77
C ASN A 58 5.96 -8.91 3.82
N TYR A 59 5.40 -7.77 3.40
CA TYR A 59 4.70 -6.87 4.32
C TYR A 59 3.49 -7.53 4.99
N ALA A 60 2.83 -8.47 4.30
CA ALA A 60 1.73 -9.25 4.83
C ALA A 60 2.09 -10.01 6.12
N GLN A 61 3.33 -10.49 6.25
CA GLN A 61 3.76 -11.26 7.43
C GLN A 61 3.69 -10.44 8.73
N ARG A 62 3.96 -9.13 8.69
CA ARG A 62 3.82 -8.25 9.86
C ARG A 62 2.38 -8.20 10.38
N PHE A 63 1.41 -8.38 9.49
CA PHE A 63 -0.02 -8.27 9.78
C PHE A 63 -0.72 -9.62 9.95
N ALA A 64 0.03 -10.73 9.96
CA ALA A 64 -0.51 -12.07 10.10
C ALA A 64 -1.41 -12.26 11.34
N LEU A 65 -1.16 -11.48 12.40
CA LEU A 65 -1.93 -11.52 13.65
C LEU A 65 -3.17 -10.60 13.66
N CYS A 66 -3.39 -9.77 12.63
CA CYS A 66 -4.55 -8.87 12.61
C CYS A 66 -5.88 -9.61 12.39
N GLY A 67 -5.84 -10.86 11.90
CA GLY A 67 -7.01 -11.70 11.69
C GLY A 67 -7.98 -11.20 10.62
N LYS A 68 -7.54 -10.26 9.76
CA LYS A 68 -8.34 -9.72 8.65
C LYS A 68 -7.74 -10.13 7.31
N PRO A 69 -8.58 -10.34 6.27
CA PRO A 69 -8.11 -10.51 4.90
C PRO A 69 -7.22 -9.34 4.48
N ILE A 70 -6.11 -9.67 3.83
CA ILE A 70 -5.14 -8.70 3.33
C ILE A 70 -5.40 -8.46 1.85
N VAL A 71 -5.47 -7.19 1.48
CA VAL A 71 -5.62 -6.74 0.10
C VAL A 71 -4.37 -5.96 -0.30
N LYS A 72 -3.71 -6.37 -1.38
CA LYS A 72 -2.52 -5.70 -1.90
C LYS A 72 -2.93 -4.84 -3.09
N VAL A 73 -2.48 -3.60 -3.11
CA VAL A 73 -2.81 -2.63 -4.17
C VAL A 73 -1.52 -2.01 -4.70
N GLY A 74 -1.21 -2.29 -5.96
CA GLY A 74 -0.14 -1.62 -6.71
C GLY A 74 -0.73 -0.50 -7.55
N VAL A 75 -0.18 0.70 -7.47
CA VAL A 75 -0.64 1.86 -8.27
C VAL A 75 0.56 2.49 -8.96
N ASN A 76 0.41 2.80 -10.25
CA ASN A 76 1.40 3.57 -10.98
C ASN A 76 0.80 4.85 -11.54
N PHE A 77 1.57 5.93 -11.44
CA PHE A 77 1.22 7.26 -11.92
C PHE A 77 2.06 7.61 -13.14
N ASP A 78 1.43 8.31 -14.08
CA ASP A 78 2.12 8.98 -15.18
C ASP A 78 2.48 10.40 -14.74
N SER A 79 3.78 10.69 -14.67
CA SER A 79 4.30 12.01 -14.30
C SER A 79 3.99 13.13 -15.31
N THR A 80 3.72 12.78 -16.57
CA THR A 80 3.41 13.73 -17.64
C THR A 80 1.94 14.15 -17.62
N GLN A 81 1.05 13.20 -17.37
CA GLN A 81 -0.39 13.46 -17.25
C GLN A 81 -0.81 13.84 -15.81
N GLY A 82 -0.02 13.45 -14.82
CA GLY A 82 -0.31 13.68 -13.41
C GLY A 82 -1.48 12.83 -12.88
N ASN A 83 -1.78 11.71 -13.52
CA ASN A 83 -2.89 10.81 -13.18
C ASN A 83 -2.39 9.38 -12.94
N ILE A 84 -3.31 8.51 -12.51
CA ILE A 84 -3.06 7.07 -12.41
C ILE A 84 -3.07 6.49 -13.83
N GLU A 85 -1.98 5.83 -14.21
CA GLU A 85 -1.84 5.14 -15.50
C GLU A 85 -2.45 3.74 -15.43
N ASP A 86 -2.14 3.00 -14.35
CA ASP A 86 -2.62 1.64 -14.10
C ASP A 86 -2.60 1.27 -12.61
N TRP A 87 -3.40 0.25 -12.24
CA TRP A 87 -3.43 -0.31 -10.90
C TRP A 87 -3.75 -1.82 -10.92
N ILE A 88 -3.30 -2.54 -9.90
CA ILE A 88 -3.58 -3.96 -9.69
C ILE A 88 -4.01 -4.20 -8.25
N ILE A 89 -5.02 -5.07 -8.08
CA ILE A 89 -5.52 -5.52 -6.79
C ILE A 89 -5.32 -7.04 -6.71
N GLU A 90 -4.74 -7.50 -5.61
CA GLU A 90 -4.61 -8.92 -5.27
C GLU A 90 -5.26 -9.15 -3.90
N GLU A 91 -6.28 -10.00 -3.86
CA GLU A 91 -6.97 -10.45 -2.64
C GLU A 91 -6.58 -11.91 -2.35
N GLU A 92 -6.18 -12.19 -1.10
CA GLU A 92 -6.02 -13.56 -0.58
C GLU A 92 -7.30 -14.04 0.13
#